data_AF-A0A401U4C7-F1
#
_entry.id   AF-A0A401U4C7-F1
#
_cell.length_a   1.000
_cell.length_b   1.000
_cell.length_c   1.000
_cell.angle_alpha   90.00
_cell.angle_beta   90.00
_cell.angle_gamma   90.00
#
_symmetry.space_group_name_H-M   'P 1'
#
loop_
_entity.id
_entity.type
_entity.pdbx_description
1 polymer ?
#
loop_
_entity_poly.entity_id
_entity_poly.type
_entity_poly.pdbx_seq_one_letter_code
_entity_poly.pdbx_strand_id
1 'polypeptide(L)'
;TNLLMALAWSRLAINDWLARPTLDQGALRALVKLGGWQVAAQSGALFSGQADRYLLGVLLQPQFVGFYSVAQRLEEAVYIGVLKIGEILFPFFSTLQKEDDDRKVDLLLRSSWILNVLAASALGGLIPVAGALLYRWTGAEVAAEAQLVLVVLAISGILGSSANVFA
;
A
#
# COMPACT_ATOMS: atom_id res chain seq x y z
N THR A 1 39.41 -27.92 16.55
CA THR A 1 39.59 -27.15 17.80
C THR A 1 39.16 -25.69 17.66
N ASN A 2 39.53 -24.97 16.59
CA ASN A 2 39.15 -23.56 16.37
C ASN A 2 37.64 -23.26 16.29
N LEU A 3 36.82 -24.15 15.72
CA LEU A 3 35.37 -23.90 15.59
C LEU A 3 34.65 -23.89 16.94
N LEU A 4 35.06 -24.76 17.89
CA LEU A 4 34.46 -24.82 19.23
C LEU A 4 34.84 -23.60 20.07
N MET A 5 36.08 -23.11 19.93
CA MET A 5 36.52 -21.86 20.54
C MET A 5 35.79 -20.65 19.96
N ALA A 6 35.61 -20.58 18.64
CA ALA A 6 34.85 -19.50 18.00
C ALA A 6 33.37 -19.48 18.45
N LEU A 7 32.75 -20.65 18.61
CA LEU A 7 31.37 -20.78 19.09
C LEU A 7 31.23 -20.39 20.57
N ALA A 8 32.22 -20.74 21.40
CA ALA A 8 32.26 -20.35 22.81
C ALA A 8 32.48 -18.84 22.97
N TRP A 9 33.40 -18.25 22.19
CA TRP A 9 33.65 -16.80 22.20
C TRP A 9 32.44 -16.01 21.69
N SER A 10 31.80 -16.50 20.63
CA SER A 10 30.55 -15.96 20.10
C SER A 10 29.45 -15.97 21.15
N ARG A 11 29.22 -17.09 21.86
CA ARG A 11 28.19 -17.17 22.90
C ARG A 11 28.45 -16.27 24.10
N LEU A 12 29.71 -16.11 24.50
CA LEU A 12 30.07 -15.23 25.61
C LEU A 12 29.95 -13.74 25.23
N ALA A 13 30.39 -13.35 24.03
CA ALA A 13 30.27 -11.97 23.55
C ALA A 13 28.81 -11.59 23.20
N ILE A 14 27.99 -12.54 22.75
CA ILE A 14 26.57 -12.33 22.45
C ILE A 14 25.75 -12.12 23.72
N ASN A 15 26.11 -12.74 24.84
CA ASN A 15 25.36 -12.61 26.10
C ASN A 15 25.43 -11.21 26.71
N ASP A 16 26.52 -10.46 26.46
CA ASP A 16 26.65 -9.07 26.94
C ASP A 16 25.95 -8.06 26.03
N TRP A 17 25.67 -8.42 24.76
CA TRP A 17 25.07 -7.53 23.75
C TRP A 17 23.61 -7.82 23.44
N LEU A 18 23.14 -9.06 23.64
CA LEU A 18 21.74 -9.45 23.44
C LEU A 18 21.08 -9.76 24.78
N ALA A 19 20.13 -8.92 25.17
CA ALA A 19 19.18 -9.23 26.21
C ALA A 19 18.60 -10.64 25.98
N ARG A 20 18.60 -11.48 27.03
CA ARG A 20 18.09 -12.85 26.95
C ARG A 20 16.67 -12.81 26.35
N PRO A 21 16.36 -13.64 25.34
CA PRO A 21 15.03 -13.71 24.76
C PRO A 21 14.06 -14.17 25.85
N THR A 22 13.35 -13.21 26.42
CA THR A 22 12.30 -13.44 27.40
C THR A 22 11.00 -13.51 26.62
N LEU A 23 10.39 -14.69 26.58
CA LEU A 23 9.09 -14.87 25.95
C LEU A 23 8.03 -14.27 26.86
N ASP A 24 7.72 -12.99 26.63
CA ASP A 24 6.59 -12.33 27.25
C ASP A 24 5.30 -12.79 26.57
N GLN A 25 4.52 -13.62 27.27
CA GLN A 25 3.23 -14.12 26.77
C GLN A 25 2.23 -12.98 26.45
N GLY A 26 2.30 -11.85 27.15
CA GLY A 26 1.48 -10.67 26.88
C GLY A 26 1.84 -10.04 25.54
N ALA A 27 3.13 -9.81 25.30
CA ALA A 27 3.62 -9.30 24.02
C ALA A 27 3.32 -10.26 22.86
N LEU A 28 3.49 -11.58 23.08
CA LEU A 28 3.22 -12.61 22.09
C LEU A 28 1.73 -12.65 21.71
N ARG A 29 0.82 -12.54 22.69
CA ARG A 29 -0.62 -12.44 22.44
C ARG A 29 -0.99 -11.16 21.69
N ALA A 30 -0.38 -10.03 22.03
CA ALA A 30 -0.60 -8.77 21.32
C ALA A 30 -0.15 -8.86 19.85
N LEU A 31 1.02 -9.45 19.59
CA LEU A 31 1.53 -9.69 18.25
C LEU A 31 0.64 -10.63 17.43
N VAL A 32 0.16 -11.72 18.02
CA VAL A 32 -0.76 -12.65 17.32
C VAL A 32 -2.09 -11.98 17.01
N LYS A 33 -2.64 -11.18 17.92
CA LYS A 33 -3.88 -10.43 17.67
C LYS A 33 -3.70 -9.43 16.53
N LEU A 34 -2.61 -8.66 16.54
CA LEU A 34 -2.29 -7.71 15.47
C LEU A 34 -2.05 -8.44 14.14
N GLY A 35 -1.23 -9.48 14.14
CA GLY A 35 -0.92 -10.28 12.95
C GLY A 35 -2.16 -10.96 12.37
N GLY A 36 -3.05 -11.49 13.21
CA GLY A 36 -4.32 -12.07 12.76
C GLY A 36 -5.23 -11.04 12.08
N TRP A 37 -5.33 -9.82 12.63
CA TRP A 37 -6.05 -8.72 12.00
C TRP A 37 -5.41 -8.33 10.66
N GLN A 38 -4.08 -8.22 10.60
CA GLN A 38 -3.35 -7.90 9.37
C GLN A 38 -3.57 -8.95 8.27
N VAL A 39 -3.53 -10.24 8.61
CA VAL A 39 -3.81 -11.32 7.65
C VAL A 39 -5.25 -11.22 7.13
N ALA A 40 -6.22 -10.94 8.00
CA ALA A 40 -7.61 -10.76 7.58
C ALA A 40 -7.77 -9.56 6.65
N ALA A 41 -7.18 -8.42 6.99
CA ALA A 41 -7.20 -7.20 6.17
C ALA A 41 -6.56 -7.43 4.80
N GLN A 42 -5.37 -8.03 4.75
CA GLN A 42 -4.65 -8.30 3.50
C GLN A 42 -5.38 -9.33 2.64
N SER A 43 -5.98 -10.36 3.25
CA SER A 43 -6.81 -11.32 2.51
C SER A 43 -8.02 -10.63 1.90
N GLY A 44 -8.71 -9.78 2.67
CA GLY A 44 -9.82 -8.96 2.17
C GLY A 44 -9.41 -8.06 1.01
N ALA A 45 -8.25 -7.40 1.11
CA ALA A 45 -7.71 -6.57 0.05
C ALA A 45 -7.41 -7.38 -1.23
N LEU A 46 -6.85 -8.60 -1.10
CA LEU A 46 -6.61 -9.49 -2.25
C LEU A 46 -7.91 -9.91 -2.94
N PHE A 47 -8.95 -10.27 -2.16
CA PHE A 47 -10.26 -10.61 -2.73
C PHE A 47 -10.89 -9.40 -3.41
N SER A 48 -10.89 -8.24 -2.76
CA SER A 48 -11.41 -7.00 -3.33
C SER A 48 -10.70 -6.62 -4.64
N GLY A 49 -9.37 -6.73 -4.67
CA GLY A 49 -8.56 -6.39 -5.85
C GLY A 49 -8.73 -7.33 -7.05
N GLN A 50 -9.27 -8.53 -6.84
CA GLN A 50 -9.61 -9.45 -7.94
C GLN A 50 -11.09 -9.44 -8.30
N ALA A 51 -11.96 -8.95 -7.41
CA ALA A 51 -13.40 -8.95 -7.61
C ALA A 51 -13.80 -8.25 -8.92
N ASP A 52 -13.21 -7.08 -9.20
CA ASP A 52 -13.48 -6.31 -10.42
C ASP A 52 -13.21 -7.13 -11.69
N ARG A 53 -12.08 -7.84 -11.74
CA ARG A 53 -11.72 -8.67 -12.91
C ARG A 53 -12.64 -9.86 -13.09
N TYR A 54 -13.04 -10.51 -12.01
CA TYR A 54 -13.98 -11.63 -12.07
C TYR A 54 -15.38 -11.16 -12.49
N LEU A 55 -15.85 -10.04 -11.95
CA LEU A 55 -17.13 -9.44 -12.35
C LEU A 55 -17.11 -9.05 -13.83
N LEU A 56 -16.05 -8.37 -14.30
CA LEU A 56 -15.90 -8.04 -15.71
C LEU A 56 -15.80 -9.29 -16.60
N GLY A 57 -15.11 -10.34 -16.16
CA GLY A 57 -14.98 -11.59 -16.92
C GLY A 57 -16.28 -12.40 -17.02
N VAL A 58 -17.21 -12.24 -16.07
CA VAL A 58 -18.55 -12.85 -16.12
C VAL A 58 -19.54 -12.00 -16.91
N LEU A 59 -19.45 -10.67 -16.81
CA LEU A 59 -20.41 -9.74 -17.39
C LEU A 59 -20.06 -9.32 -18.83
N LEU A 60 -18.78 -9.33 -19.19
CA LEU A 60 -18.27 -8.86 -20.47
C LEU A 60 -17.38 -9.90 -21.15
N GLN A 61 -17.03 -9.62 -22.41
CA GLN A 61 -16.09 -10.45 -23.16
C GLN A 61 -14.68 -10.37 -22.54
N PRO A 62 -13.87 -11.46 -22.59
CA PRO A 62 -12.55 -11.50 -21.97
C PRO A 62 -11.59 -10.36 -22.38
N GLN A 63 -11.75 -9.81 -23.59
CA GLN A 63 -10.95 -8.67 -24.07
C GLN A 63 -11.06 -7.42 -23.17
N PHE A 64 -12.22 -7.16 -22.58
CA PHE A 64 -12.43 -5.99 -21.71
C PHE A 64 -11.68 -6.11 -20.38
N VAL A 65 -11.46 -7.34 -19.89
CA VAL A 65 -10.59 -7.59 -18.73
C VAL A 65 -9.15 -7.21 -19.05
N GLY A 66 -8.71 -7.41 -20.30
CA GLY A 66 -7.41 -6.96 -20.79
C GLY A 66 -7.27 -5.44 -20.76
N PHE A 67 -8.23 -4.70 -21.33
CA PHE A 67 -8.25 -3.24 -21.32
C PHE A 67 -8.26 -2.67 -19.90
N TYR A 68 -9.10 -3.22 -19.03
CA TYR A 68 -9.14 -2.84 -17.61
C TYR A 68 -7.80 -3.11 -16.91
N SER A 69 -7.19 -4.27 -17.15
CA SER A 69 -5.92 -4.61 -16.52
C SER A 69 -4.78 -3.66 -16.96
N VAL A 70 -4.75 -3.27 -18.23
CA VAL A 70 -3.79 -2.27 -18.73
C VAL A 70 -3.98 -0.92 -18.03
N ALA A 71 -5.23 -0.43 -17.96
CA ALA A 71 -5.55 0.82 -17.29
C ALA A 71 -5.17 0.76 -15.79
N GLN A 72 -5.57 -0.29 -15.09
CA GLN A 72 -5.27 -0.48 -13.68
C GLN A 72 -3.76 -0.52 -13.40
N ARG A 73 -2.96 -1.21 -14.24
CA ARG A 73 -1.50 -1.26 -14.06
C ARG A 73 -0.87 0.13 -14.16
N LEU A 74 -1.39 0.98 -15.05
CA LEU A 74 -0.88 2.33 -15.23
C LEU A 74 -1.27 3.24 -14.06
N GLU A 75 -2.51 3.12 -13.58
CA GLU A 75 -2.98 3.82 -12.38
C GLU A 75 -2.15 3.43 -11.15
N GLU A 76 -1.98 2.12 -10.89
CA GLU A 76 -1.17 1.59 -9.79
C GLU A 76 0.28 2.12 -9.86
N ALA A 77 0.89 2.14 -11.06
CA ALA A 77 2.25 2.60 -11.26
C ALA A 77 2.43 4.09 -10.94
N VAL A 78 1.41 4.91 -11.21
CA VAL A 78 1.42 6.34 -10.85
C VAL A 78 1.16 6.53 -9.36
N TYR A 79 0.26 5.72 -8.79
CA TYR A 79 -0.16 5.85 -7.39
C TYR A 79 0.85 5.26 -6.38
N ILE A 80 1.77 4.37 -6.81
CA ILE A 80 2.75 3.72 -5.95
C ILE A 80 3.58 4.72 -5.13
N GLY A 81 3.93 5.88 -5.71
CA GLY A 81 4.70 6.91 -5.02
C GLY A 81 3.95 7.46 -3.80
N VAL A 82 2.65 7.66 -3.93
CA VAL A 82 1.78 8.15 -2.85
C VAL A 82 1.64 7.09 -1.75
N LEU A 83 1.43 5.82 -2.13
CA LEU A 83 1.36 4.70 -1.19
C LEU A 83 2.63 4.58 -0.36
N LYS A 84 3.81 4.71 -0.98
CA LYS A 84 5.09 4.63 -0.27
C LYS A 84 5.33 5.76 0.72
N ILE A 85 4.81 6.96 0.45
CA ILE A 85 4.84 8.06 1.42
C ILE A 85 3.92 7.73 2.60
N GLY A 86 2.74 7.15 2.34
CA GLY A 86 1.83 6.68 3.38
C GLY A 86 2.43 5.64 4.31
N GLU A 87 3.20 4.68 3.77
CA GLU A 87 3.88 3.64 4.57
C GLU A 87 4.84 4.23 5.63
N ILE A 88 5.43 5.41 5.38
CA ILE A 88 6.35 6.08 6.32
C ILE A 88 5.60 6.72 7.50
N LEU A 89 4.31 7.02 7.33
CA LEU A 89 3.50 7.62 8.39
C LEU A 89 3.28 6.68 9.58
N PHE A 90 3.21 5.37 9.35
CA PHE A 90 2.96 4.42 10.44
C PHE A 90 4.08 4.40 11.51
N PRO A 91 5.38 4.27 11.14
CA PRO A 91 6.47 4.44 12.10
C PRO A 91 6.48 5.82 12.77
N PHE A 92 6.16 6.88 12.03
CA PHE A 92 6.09 8.24 12.55
C PHE A 92 5.00 8.41 13.61
N PHE A 93 3.78 7.90 13.39
CA PHE A 93 2.72 7.95 14.40
C PHE A 93 2.97 7.03 15.58
N SER A 94 3.73 5.94 15.39
CA SER A 94 4.12 5.03 16.48
C SER A 94 5.03 5.70 17.52
N THR A 95 5.85 6.67 17.12
CA THR A 95 6.69 7.43 18.09
C THR A 95 5.90 8.50 18.84
N LEU A 96 4.81 8.99 18.24
CA LEU A 96 3.96 10.05 18.79
C LEU A 96 2.97 9.56 19.86
N GLN A 97 2.95 8.28 20.23
CA GLN A 97 1.99 7.74 21.19
C GLN A 97 2.00 8.45 22.56
N LYS A 98 3.12 9.08 22.94
CA LYS A 98 3.30 9.80 24.22
C LYS A 98 2.94 11.29 24.17
N GLU A 99 2.57 11.83 23.01
CA GLU A 99 2.17 13.25 22.87
C GLU A 99 0.71 13.48 23.23
N ASP A 100 0.31 14.75 23.39
CA ASP A 100 -1.08 15.15 23.61
C ASP A 100 -1.97 14.77 22.41
N ASP A 101 -3.20 14.36 22.71
CA ASP A 101 -4.12 13.83 21.69
C ASP A 101 -4.51 14.88 20.64
N ASP A 102 -4.65 16.15 21.03
CA ASP A 102 -4.92 17.26 20.09
C ASP A 102 -3.79 17.40 19.05
N ARG A 103 -2.54 17.19 19.48
CA ARG A 103 -1.39 17.28 18.59
C ARG A 103 -1.32 16.10 17.63
N LYS A 104 -1.68 14.89 18.08
CA LYS A 104 -1.77 13.70 17.24
C LYS A 104 -2.82 13.88 16.14
N VAL A 105 -4.00 14.41 16.49
CA VAL A 105 -5.10 14.64 15.54
C VAL A 105 -4.72 15.69 14.50
N ASP A 106 -4.12 16.82 14.90
CA ASP A 106 -3.65 17.86 13.96
C ASP A 106 -2.61 17.29 12.98
N LEU A 107 -1.65 16.50 13.48
CA LEU A 107 -0.64 15.86 12.64
C LEU A 107 -1.25 14.84 11.69
N LEU A 108 -2.19 14.01 12.16
CA LEU A 108 -2.92 13.06 11.32
C LEU A 108 -3.62 13.77 10.18
N LEU A 109 -4.44 14.78 10.47
CA LEU A 109 -5.20 15.52 9.47
C LEU A 109 -4.30 16.23 8.45
N ARG A 110 -3.19 16.83 8.89
CA ARG A 110 -2.21 17.44 7.98
C ARG A 110 -1.55 16.41 7.08
N SER A 111 -1.13 15.27 7.63
CA SER A 111 -0.57 14.17 6.85
C SER A 111 -1.60 13.63 5.85
N SER A 112 -2.86 13.48 6.24
CA SER A 112 -3.94 13.09 5.34
C SER A 112 -4.14 14.08 4.20
N TRP A 113 -4.16 15.38 4.52
CA TRP A 113 -4.32 16.42 3.53
C TRP A 113 -3.18 16.42 2.52
N ILE A 114 -1.93 16.30 2.98
CA ILE A 114 -0.76 16.20 2.09
C ILE A 114 -0.86 14.97 1.19
N LEU A 115 -1.19 13.80 1.73
CA LEU A 115 -1.36 12.58 0.93
C LEU A 115 -2.46 12.72 -0.12
N ASN A 116 -3.61 13.30 0.24
CA ASN A 116 -4.71 13.53 -0.69
C ASN A 116 -4.31 14.51 -1.80
N VAL A 117 -3.58 15.58 -1.48
CA VAL A 117 -3.09 16.53 -2.48
C VAL A 117 -2.10 15.85 -3.42
N LEU A 118 -1.20 15.00 -2.90
CA LEU A 118 -0.27 14.23 -3.72
C LEU A 118 -1.00 13.24 -4.63
N ALA A 119 -1.99 12.51 -4.11
CA ALA A 119 -2.85 11.61 -4.87
C ALA A 119 -3.58 12.36 -5.99
N ALA A 120 -4.28 13.44 -5.65
CA ALA A 120 -4.98 14.31 -6.58
C ALA A 120 -4.05 14.87 -7.66
N SER A 121 -2.83 15.27 -7.31
CA SER A 121 -1.86 15.80 -8.27
C SER A 121 -1.33 14.72 -9.21
N ALA A 122 -0.95 13.55 -8.67
CA ALA A 122 -0.38 12.47 -9.47
C ALA A 122 -1.43 11.86 -10.43
N LEU A 123 -2.57 11.45 -9.88
CA LEU A 123 -3.65 10.84 -10.67
C LEU A 123 -4.41 11.89 -11.51
N GLY A 124 -4.58 13.10 -11.01
CA GLY A 124 -5.21 14.19 -11.77
C GLY A 124 -4.36 14.64 -12.95
N GLY A 125 -3.03 14.66 -12.80
CA GLY A 125 -2.09 14.90 -13.89
C GLY A 125 -2.10 13.81 -14.95
N LEU A 126 -2.46 12.57 -14.58
CA LEU A 126 -2.57 11.45 -15.51
C LEU A 126 -3.77 11.58 -16.47
N ILE A 127 -4.89 12.15 -16.01
CA ILE A 127 -6.16 12.26 -16.77
C ILE A 127 -5.97 12.90 -18.16
N PRO A 128 -5.38 14.10 -18.32
CA PRO A 128 -5.25 14.74 -19.63
C PRO A 128 -4.30 14.02 -20.58
N VAL A 129 -3.33 13.25 -20.05
CA VAL A 129 -2.32 12.53 -20.85
C VAL A 129 -2.64 11.05 -21.04
N ALA A 130 -3.70 10.53 -20.41
CA ALA A 130 -4.07 9.12 -20.37
C ALA A 130 -4.09 8.47 -21.75
N GLY A 131 -4.80 9.08 -22.71
CA GLY A 131 -4.91 8.55 -24.08
C GLY A 131 -3.58 8.51 -24.81
N ALA A 132 -2.78 9.58 -24.72
CA ALA A 132 -1.47 9.65 -25.37
C ALA A 132 -0.48 8.64 -24.79
N LEU A 133 -0.48 8.47 -23.47
CA LEU A 133 0.38 7.52 -22.77
C LEU A 133 0.01 6.08 -23.12
N LEU A 134 -1.28 5.75 -23.07
CA LEU A 134 -1.78 4.43 -23.47
C LEU A 134 -1.51 4.13 -24.94
N TYR A 135 -1.70 5.12 -25.83
CA TYR A 135 -1.40 4.98 -27.26
C TYR A 135 0.07 4.62 -27.49
N ARG A 136 0.98 5.30 -26.78
CA ARG A 136 2.42 5.05 -26.90
C ARG A 136 2.85 3.71 -26.31
N TRP A 137 2.15 3.23 -25.29
CA TRP A 137 2.48 1.99 -24.61
C TRP A 137 1.88 0.74 -25.27
N THR A 138 0.62 0.83 -25.73
CA THR A 138 -0.19 -0.34 -26.12
C THR A 138 -0.73 -0.28 -27.55
N GLY A 139 -0.59 0.86 -28.23
CA GLY A 139 -1.13 1.08 -29.57
C GLY A 139 -2.54 1.66 -29.58
N ALA A 140 -3.05 1.92 -30.78
CA ALA A 140 -4.27 2.70 -30.99
C ALA A 140 -5.55 2.01 -30.47
N GLU A 141 -5.70 0.72 -30.76
CA GLU A 141 -6.91 -0.05 -30.44
C GLU A 141 -7.13 -0.14 -28.92
N VAL A 142 -6.09 -0.53 -28.19
CA VAL A 142 -6.15 -0.65 -26.72
C VAL A 142 -6.33 0.72 -26.07
N ALA A 143 -5.66 1.76 -26.58
CA ALA A 143 -5.75 3.10 -26.00
C ALA A 143 -7.14 3.71 -26.10
N ALA A 144 -7.84 3.50 -27.22
CA ALA A 144 -9.20 4.01 -27.41
C ALA A 144 -10.18 3.46 -26.36
N GLU A 145 -10.07 2.17 -26.05
CA GLU A 145 -10.95 1.48 -25.09
C GLU A 145 -10.51 1.70 -23.63
N ALA A 146 -9.20 1.70 -23.36
CA ALA A 146 -8.67 1.78 -22.01
C ALA A 146 -8.61 3.22 -21.45
N GLN A 147 -8.66 4.25 -22.30
CA GLN A 147 -8.54 5.65 -21.85
C GLN A 147 -9.62 6.03 -20.85
N LEU A 148 -10.89 5.75 -21.15
CA LEU A 148 -11.98 6.13 -20.24
C LEU A 148 -11.90 5.34 -18.94
N VAL A 149 -11.54 4.06 -19.02
CA VAL A 149 -11.34 3.20 -17.85
C VAL A 149 -10.24 3.78 -16.95
N LEU A 150 -9.11 4.20 -17.52
CA LEU A 150 -8.03 4.82 -16.77
C LEU A 150 -8.46 6.12 -16.08
N VAL A 151 -9.24 6.96 -16.75
CA VAL A 151 -9.76 8.19 -16.15
C VAL A 151 -10.69 7.90 -14.98
N VAL A 152 -11.59 6.92 -15.13
CA VAL A 152 -12.50 6.49 -14.06
C VAL A 152 -11.70 5.94 -12.86
N LEU A 153 -10.72 5.09 -13.11
CA LEU A 153 -9.83 4.55 -12.08
C LEU A 153 -9.05 5.66 -11.38
N ALA A 154 -8.49 6.62 -12.12
CA ALA A 154 -7.77 7.75 -11.56
C ALA A 154 -8.67 8.60 -10.64
N ILE A 155 -9.90 8.92 -11.06
CA ILE A 155 -10.86 9.65 -10.24
C ILE A 155 -11.23 8.84 -8.98
N SER A 156 -11.47 7.53 -9.14
CA SER A 156 -11.74 6.63 -8.01
C SER A 156 -10.57 6.57 -7.04
N GLY A 157 -9.32 6.53 -7.53
CA GLY A 157 -8.12 6.52 -6.71
C GLY A 157 -7.93 7.84 -5.93
N ILE A 158 -8.25 8.97 -6.55
CA ILE A 158 -8.27 10.28 -5.86
C ILE A 158 -9.29 10.28 -4.73
N LEU A 159 -10.52 9.83 -4.98
CA LEU A 159 -11.55 9.73 -3.95
C LEU A 159 -11.17 8.71 -2.88
N GLY A 160 -10.64 7.56 -3.26
CA GLY A 160 -10.23 6.48 -2.37
C GLY A 160 -9.05 6.84 -1.46
N SER A 161 -8.14 7.71 -1.92
CA SER A 161 -7.01 8.20 -1.11
C SER A 161 -7.47 8.85 0.19
N SER A 162 -8.64 9.49 0.17
CA SER A 162 -9.21 10.11 1.37
C SER A 162 -9.64 9.10 2.44
N ALA A 163 -9.96 7.87 2.05
CA ALA A 163 -10.31 6.79 2.98
C ALA A 163 -9.07 6.06 3.53
N ASN A 164 -8.01 5.92 2.72
CA ASN A 164 -6.80 5.17 3.10
C ASN A 164 -5.99 5.81 4.23
N VAL A 165 -6.19 7.10 4.55
CA VAL A 165 -5.50 7.72 5.68
C VAL A 165 -6.17 7.41 7.03
N PHE A 166 -7.41 6.90 7.00
CA PHE A 166 -8.17 6.54 8.19
C PHE A 166 -8.23 5.04 8.47
N ALA A 167 -7.63 4.20 7.60
CA ALA A 167 -7.61 2.75 7.69
C ALA A 167 -6.26 2.23 8.20
#